data_AF-A0A1T3BSI9-F1
#
_entry.id   AF-A0A1T3BSI9-F1
#
_cell.length_a   1.000
_cell.length_b   1.000
_cell.length_c   1.000
_cell.angle_alpha   90.00
_cell.angle_beta   90.00
_cell.angle_gamma   90.00
#
_symmetry.space_group_name_H-M   'P 1'
#
loop_
_entity.id
_entity.type
_entity.pdbx_description
1 polymer ?
#
loop_
_entity_poly.entity_id
_entity_poly.type
_entity_poly.pdbx_seq_one_letter_code
_entity_poly.pdbx_strand_id
1 'polypeptide(L)'
;MCPRQKAKLNNQEWPCGAVTTAWLVTKTLGHNLSCKQTAIEKETLYAQCFVQGIDLAEIGLAEGMLIISKNNKYPIPTTYLSAEQNAYKNKIGLWSSNFIDPIQWQKKYGTYNPFDNHHKFMSETKKNIETSY
;
A
#
# COMPACT_ATOMS: atom_id res chain seq x y z
N MET A 1 0.49 -1.70 -0.95
CA MET A 1 1.03 -0.35 -1.17
C MET A 1 2.23 -0.43 -2.10
N CYS A 2 2.51 0.61 -2.90
CA CYS A 2 3.60 0.62 -3.87
C CYS A 2 4.79 1.44 -3.34
N PRO A 3 5.93 0.83 -2.94
CA PRO A 3 6.98 1.54 -2.19
C PRO A 3 7.58 2.77 -2.90
N ARG A 4 7.54 2.81 -4.23
CA ARG A 4 8.05 3.92 -5.05
C ARG A 4 6.99 4.96 -5.41
N GLN A 5 5.77 4.80 -4.93
CA GLN A 5 4.69 5.74 -5.20
C GLN A 5 4.97 7.09 -4.52
N LYS A 6 4.65 8.15 -5.25
CA LYS A 6 4.61 9.52 -4.73
C LYS A 6 3.17 10.04 -4.70
N ALA A 7 2.93 10.97 -3.79
CA ALA A 7 1.71 11.76 -3.70
C ALA A 7 2.06 13.26 -3.74
N LYS A 8 1.05 14.11 -3.93
CA LYS A 8 1.20 15.56 -4.03
C LYS A 8 0.37 16.26 -2.96
N LEU A 9 1.04 16.98 -2.07
CA LEU A 9 0.45 17.79 -1.00
C LEU A 9 0.83 19.25 -1.23
N ASN A 10 -0.14 20.16 -1.38
CA ASN A 10 0.13 21.59 -1.60
C ASN A 10 1.17 21.85 -2.71
N ASN A 11 1.02 21.15 -3.82
CA ASN A 11 1.95 21.12 -4.95
C ASN A 11 3.34 20.51 -4.74
N GLN A 12 3.67 20.08 -3.52
CA GLN A 12 4.91 19.39 -3.21
C GLN A 12 4.75 17.87 -3.38
N GLU A 13 5.64 17.25 -4.17
CA GLU A 13 5.73 15.78 -4.21
C GLU A 13 6.35 15.25 -2.92
N TRP A 14 5.80 14.16 -2.40
CA TRP A 14 6.35 13.43 -1.26
C TRP A 14 6.26 11.91 -1.46
N PRO A 15 7.20 11.14 -0.88
CA PRO A 15 7.37 9.71 -1.17
C PRO A 15 6.42 8.84 -0.33
N CYS A 16 5.12 8.93 -0.58
CA CYS A 16 4.10 8.24 0.23
C CYS A 16 4.28 6.72 0.32
N GLY A 17 4.77 6.06 -0.73
CA GLY A 17 5.08 4.64 -0.70
C GLY A 17 6.20 4.29 0.28
N ALA A 18 7.25 5.10 0.33
CA ALA A 18 8.37 4.92 1.25
C ALA A 18 7.95 5.23 2.69
N VAL A 19 7.14 6.27 2.89
CA VAL A 19 6.58 6.62 4.21
C VAL A 19 5.72 5.50 4.76
N THR A 20 4.82 4.92 3.97
CA THR A 20 4.02 3.75 4.41
C THR A 20 4.90 2.54 4.70
N THR A 21 5.98 2.34 3.93
CA THR A 21 6.92 1.24 4.19
C THR A 21 7.63 1.45 5.54
N ALA A 22 8.10 2.66 5.82
CA ALA A 22 8.72 3.01 7.09
C ALA A 22 7.73 2.87 8.25
N TRP A 23 6.49 3.34 8.07
CA TRP A 23 5.40 3.15 9.02
C TRP A 23 5.17 1.67 9.34
N LEU A 24 5.13 0.80 8.32
CA LEU A 24 4.95 -0.64 8.54
C LEU A 24 6.10 -1.23 9.36
N VAL A 25 7.35 -0.84 9.03
CA VAL A 25 8.54 -1.23 9.80
C VAL A 25 8.43 -0.78 11.25
N THR A 26 8.00 0.45 11.53
CA THR A 26 7.89 0.94 12.91
C THR A 26 6.81 0.22 13.72
N LYS A 27 5.76 -0.30 13.07
CA LYS A 27 4.73 -1.10 13.73
C LYS A 27 5.13 -2.57 13.94
N THR A 28 6.08 -3.10 13.17
CA THR A 28 6.34 -4.56 13.11
C THR A 28 7.72 -4.97 13.60
N LEU A 29 8.75 -4.12 13.41
CA LEU A 29 10.12 -4.47 13.74
C LEU A 29 10.28 -4.63 15.26
N GLY A 30 10.77 -5.80 15.68
CA GLY A 30 10.96 -6.11 17.11
C GLY A 30 9.67 -6.50 17.84
N HIS A 31 8.53 -6.59 17.16
CA HIS A 31 7.25 -7.00 17.75
C HIS A 31 6.82 -8.40 17.28
N ASN A 32 6.08 -9.11 18.16
CA ASN A 32 5.47 -10.38 17.80
C ASN A 32 4.29 -10.14 16.83
N LEU A 33 4.41 -10.72 15.63
CA LEU A 33 3.41 -10.67 14.58
C LEU A 33 2.67 -12.01 14.49
N SER A 34 1.34 -11.96 14.55
CA SER A 34 0.47 -13.11 14.30
C SER A 34 -0.37 -12.85 13.06
N CYS A 35 -0.37 -13.76 12.10
CA CYS A 35 -1.15 -13.61 10.87
C CYS A 35 -2.11 -14.78 10.69
N LYS A 36 -3.38 -14.47 10.43
CA LYS A 36 -4.42 -15.42 10.06
C LYS A 36 -4.61 -15.38 8.55
N GLN A 37 -4.35 -16.49 7.88
CA GLN A 37 -4.64 -16.64 6.46
C GLN A 37 -6.14 -16.42 6.20
N THR A 38 -6.45 -15.59 5.20
CA THR A 38 -7.81 -15.28 4.77
C THR A 38 -8.11 -15.83 3.38
N ALA A 39 -7.10 -15.90 2.50
CA ALA A 39 -7.23 -16.52 1.19
C ALA A 39 -5.87 -16.89 0.58
N ILE A 40 -5.90 -17.76 -0.42
CA ILE A 40 -4.78 -18.03 -1.31
C ILE A 40 -5.26 -17.80 -2.74
N GLU A 41 -4.48 -17.08 -3.55
CA GLU A 41 -4.68 -17.02 -4.99
C GLU A 41 -3.36 -17.19 -5.73
N LYS A 42 -3.33 -18.20 -6.61
CA LYS A 42 -2.10 -18.61 -7.31
C LYS A 42 -0.99 -18.85 -6.28
N GLU A 43 0.06 -18.04 -6.32
CA GLU A 43 1.21 -18.09 -5.42
C GLU A 43 1.18 -16.99 -4.36
N THR A 44 0.08 -16.25 -4.24
CA THR A 44 -0.08 -15.15 -3.28
C THR A 44 -0.95 -15.57 -2.10
N LEU A 45 -0.40 -15.45 -0.89
CA LEU A 45 -1.10 -15.60 0.38
C LEU A 45 -1.66 -14.26 0.84
N TYR A 46 -2.96 -14.21 1.13
CA TYR A 46 -3.61 -13.08 1.79
C TYR A 46 -3.86 -13.44 3.25
N ALA A 47 -3.50 -12.52 4.14
CA ALA A 47 -3.63 -12.71 5.58
C ALA A 47 -4.05 -11.40 6.26
N GLN A 48 -4.75 -11.56 7.38
CA GLN A 48 -4.99 -10.52 8.36
C GLN A 48 -3.92 -10.65 9.45
N CYS A 49 -3.19 -9.58 9.73
CA CYS A 49 -2.05 -9.63 10.64
C CYS A 49 -2.27 -8.72 11.85
N PHE A 50 -1.76 -9.17 12.99
CA PHE A 50 -1.93 -8.56 14.29
C PHE A 50 -0.59 -8.36 14.97
N VAL A 51 -0.38 -7.18 15.52
CA VAL A 51 0.76 -6.88 16.38
C VAL A 51 0.23 -6.67 17.79
N GLN A 52 0.68 -7.50 18.74
CA GLN A 52 0.21 -7.45 20.13
C GLN A 52 -1.34 -7.51 20.26
N GLY A 53 -1.99 -8.28 19.36
CA GLY A 53 -3.44 -8.42 19.31
C GLY A 53 -4.18 -7.31 18.56
N ILE A 54 -3.49 -6.27 18.08
CA ILE A 54 -4.11 -5.17 17.35
C ILE A 54 -4.01 -5.41 15.85
N ASP A 55 -5.12 -5.25 15.14
CA ASP A 55 -5.19 -5.40 13.69
C ASP A 55 -4.35 -4.32 12.99
N LEU A 56 -3.30 -4.78 12.31
CA LEU A 56 -2.33 -3.92 11.65
C LEU A 56 -2.93 -3.18 10.44
N ALA A 57 -3.84 -3.84 9.71
CA ALA A 57 -4.48 -3.23 8.56
C ALA A 57 -5.51 -2.18 9.01
N GLU A 58 -6.27 -2.45 10.07
CA GLU A 58 -7.23 -1.48 10.62
C GLU A 58 -6.54 -0.19 11.10
N ILE A 59 -5.46 -0.30 11.89
CA ILE A 59 -4.67 0.88 12.29
C ILE A 59 -4.12 1.59 11.05
N GLY A 60 -3.59 0.84 10.08
CA GLY A 60 -3.05 1.44 8.86
C GLY A 60 -4.09 2.23 8.06
N LEU A 61 -5.34 1.76 8.02
CA LEU A 61 -6.45 2.50 7.42
C LEU A 61 -6.79 3.75 8.24
N ALA A 62 -6.87 3.63 9.56
CA ALA A 62 -7.18 4.75 10.45
C ALA A 62 -6.11 5.85 10.43
N GLU A 63 -4.84 5.48 10.30
CA GLU A 63 -3.70 6.41 10.20
C GLU A 63 -3.46 6.90 8.76
N GLY A 64 -4.31 6.49 7.80
CA GLY A 64 -4.20 6.90 6.39
C GLY A 64 -2.93 6.41 5.70
N MET A 65 -2.34 5.32 6.18
CA MET A 65 -1.14 4.68 5.63
C MET A 65 -1.47 3.57 4.65
N LEU A 66 -2.66 2.99 4.77
CA LEU A 66 -3.20 1.98 3.87
C LEU A 66 -4.50 2.49 3.25
N ILE A 67 -4.90 1.82 2.16
CA ILE A 67 -6.22 1.99 1.56
C ILE A 67 -6.83 0.62 1.29
N ILE A 68 -8.16 0.56 1.24
CA ILE A 68 -8.92 -0.63 0.88
C ILE A 68 -8.79 -0.86 -0.62
N SER A 69 -8.46 -2.09 -1.00
CA SER A 69 -8.40 -2.49 -2.40
C SER A 69 -9.80 -2.53 -3.01
N LYS A 70 -9.99 -1.84 -4.14
CA LYS A 70 -11.27 -1.81 -4.89
C LYS A 70 -11.60 -3.11 -5.62
N ASN A 71 -10.72 -4.11 -5.60
CA ASN A 71 -10.97 -5.38 -6.28
C ASN A 71 -12.00 -6.26 -5.55
N ASN A 72 -12.42 -5.90 -4.32
CA ASN A 72 -13.45 -6.57 -3.50
C ASN A 72 -13.39 -8.10 -3.51
N LYS A 73 -12.19 -8.66 -3.68
CA LYS A 73 -12.03 -10.08 -3.97
C LYS A 73 -12.18 -10.96 -2.74
N TYR A 74 -11.94 -10.39 -1.56
CA TYR A 74 -11.93 -11.09 -0.29
C TYR A 74 -12.78 -10.35 0.74
N PRO A 75 -13.41 -11.08 1.67
CA PRO A 75 -14.13 -10.44 2.76
C PRO A 75 -13.16 -9.57 3.56
N ILE A 76 -13.57 -8.32 3.78
CA ILE A 76 -12.88 -7.38 4.65
C ILE A 76 -13.67 -7.22 5.95
N PRO A 77 -13.01 -7.09 7.12
CA PRO A 77 -13.68 -6.72 8.35
C PRO A 77 -14.48 -5.43 8.16
N THR A 78 -15.67 -5.36 8.74
CA THR A 78 -16.57 -4.19 8.61
C THR A 78 -15.95 -2.91 9.17
N THR A 79 -15.07 -3.04 10.17
CA THR A 79 -14.35 -1.93 10.81
C THR A 79 -13.41 -1.20 9.85
N TYR A 80 -12.95 -1.86 8.78
CA TYR A 80 -12.01 -1.26 7.83
C TYR A 80 -12.64 -0.09 7.09
N LEU A 81 -13.90 -0.25 6.66
CA LEU A 81 -14.61 0.81 5.95
C LEU A 81 -14.77 2.06 6.83
N SER A 82 -15.11 1.88 8.11
CA SER A 82 -15.19 3.02 9.04
C SER A 82 -13.84 3.65 9.31
N ALA A 83 -12.77 2.86 9.45
CA ALA A 83 -11.41 3.37 9.67
C ALA A 83 -10.93 4.21 8.49
N GLU A 84 -11.06 3.71 7.26
CA GLU A 84 -10.68 4.43 6.04
C GLU A 84 -11.54 5.69 5.84
N GLN A 85 -12.86 5.60 6.02
CA GLN A 85 -13.75 6.75 5.88
C GLN A 85 -13.44 7.85 6.90
N ASN A 86 -13.08 7.48 8.12
CA ASN A 86 -12.67 8.45 9.13
C ASN A 86 -11.36 9.14 8.73
N ALA A 87 -10.36 8.38 8.28
CA ALA A 87 -9.10 8.94 7.78
C ALA A 87 -9.31 9.87 6.57
N TYR A 88 -10.18 9.47 5.65
CA TYR A 88 -10.56 10.28 4.48
C TYR A 88 -11.20 11.61 4.88
N LYS A 89 -12.26 11.58 5.70
CA LYS A 89 -12.99 12.79 6.12
C LYS A 89 -12.10 13.78 6.86
N ASN A 90 -11.16 13.28 7.65
CA ASN A 90 -10.24 14.10 8.44
C ASN A 90 -8.91 14.41 7.72
N LYS A 91 -8.76 14.03 6.45
CA LYS A 91 -7.54 14.28 5.65
C LYS A 91 -6.27 13.72 6.32
N ILE A 92 -6.36 12.54 6.92
CA ILE A 92 -5.25 11.89 7.65
C ILE A 92 -4.35 11.14 6.66
N GLY A 93 -3.03 11.27 6.84
CA GLY A 93 -2.03 10.50 6.09
C GLY A 93 -2.13 10.77 4.59
N LEU A 94 -2.25 9.70 3.80
CA LEU A 94 -2.38 9.77 2.35
C LEU A 94 -3.57 10.61 1.89
N TRP A 95 -4.66 10.64 2.68
CA TRP A 95 -5.89 11.40 2.38
C TRP A 95 -5.74 12.91 2.51
N SER A 96 -4.61 13.40 3.04
CA SER A 96 -4.25 14.83 2.97
C SER A 96 -3.84 15.27 1.56
N SER A 97 -3.57 14.32 0.67
CA SER A 97 -2.84 14.54 -0.58
C SER A 97 -3.62 14.05 -1.80
N ASN A 98 -3.20 14.51 -2.98
CA ASN A 98 -3.60 13.92 -4.25
C ASN A 98 -2.65 12.76 -4.58
N PHE A 99 -3.19 11.59 -4.90
CA PHE A 99 -2.42 10.41 -5.25
C PHE A 99 -3.14 9.55 -6.28
N ILE A 100 -2.37 8.79 -7.06
CA ILE A 100 -2.91 7.80 -8.00
C ILE A 100 -3.38 6.58 -7.21
N ASP A 101 -4.54 6.03 -7.55
CA ASP A 101 -5.00 4.76 -6.97
C ASP A 101 -3.91 3.67 -7.11
N PRO A 102 -3.52 2.97 -6.03
CA PRO A 102 -2.48 1.95 -6.05
C PRO A 102 -2.63 0.87 -7.13
N ILE A 103 -3.86 0.44 -7.47
CA ILE A 103 -4.07 -0.54 -8.55
C ILE A 103 -3.73 0.09 -9.90
N GLN A 104 -4.12 1.35 -10.11
CA GLN A 104 -3.75 2.08 -11.32
C GLN A 104 -2.25 2.33 -11.38
N TRP A 105 -1.62 2.65 -10.25
CA TRP A 105 -0.17 2.82 -10.16
C TRP A 105 0.56 1.52 -10.54
N GLN A 106 0.13 0.36 -10.01
CA GLN A 106 0.71 -0.94 -10.34
C GLN A 106 0.55 -1.28 -11.82
N LYS A 107 -0.62 -1.00 -12.42
CA LYS A 107 -0.83 -1.21 -13.85
C LYS A 107 0.12 -0.36 -14.70
N LYS A 108 0.44 0.85 -14.25
CA LYS A 108 1.30 1.78 -15.00
C LYS A 108 2.80 1.50 -14.83
N TYR A 109 3.24 1.13 -13.63
CA TYR A 109 4.66 1.04 -13.27
C TYR A 109 5.12 -0.38 -12.89
N GLY A 110 4.23 -1.36 -12.92
CA GLY A 110 4.50 -2.73 -12.52
C GLY A 110 4.49 -2.93 -11.01
N THR A 111 4.83 -4.16 -10.59
CA THR A 111 5.11 -4.50 -9.20
C THR A 111 6.58 -4.24 -8.89
N TYR A 112 6.86 -3.79 -7.68
CA TYR A 112 8.23 -3.62 -7.20
C TYR A 112 8.55 -4.69 -6.18
N ASN A 113 9.56 -5.51 -6.46
CA ASN A 113 10.21 -6.37 -5.49
C ASN A 113 11.57 -5.75 -5.11
N PRO A 114 11.80 -5.41 -3.84
CA PRO A 114 13.07 -4.84 -3.40
C PRO A 114 14.26 -5.80 -3.53
N PHE A 115 14.00 -7.08 -3.74
CA PHE A 115 15.03 -8.11 -3.94
C PHE A 115 15.24 -8.48 -5.42
N ASP A 116 14.50 -7.88 -6.35
CA ASP A 116 14.76 -8.07 -7.79
C ASP A 116 16.02 -7.32 -8.20
N ASN A 117 16.82 -7.93 -9.09
CA ASN A 117 18.02 -7.31 -9.66
C ASN A 117 17.68 -5.95 -10.30
N HIS A 118 18.29 -4.89 -9.78
CA HIS A 118 17.96 -3.48 -10.06
C HIS A 118 18.03 -3.09 -11.56
N HIS A 119 18.76 -3.87 -12.38
CA HIS A 119 18.89 -3.68 -13.83
C HIS A 119 17.61 -3.98 -14.62
N LYS A 120 16.75 -4.90 -14.15
CA LYS A 120 15.58 -5.33 -14.92
C LYS A 120 14.46 -4.26 -14.91
N PHE A 121 14.23 -3.63 -13.75
CA PHE A 121 13.22 -2.58 -13.58
C PHE A 121 13.49 -1.32 -14.44
N MET A 122 14.75 -0.90 -14.56
CA MET A 122 15.09 0.26 -15.41
C MET A 122 14.94 -0.05 -16.91
N SER A 123 15.15 -1.29 -17.33
CA SER A 123 14.97 -1.72 -18.72
C SER A 123 13.49 -1.76 -19.14
N GLU A 124 12.59 -2.20 -18.25
CA GLU A 124 11.15 -2.25 -18.49
C GLU A 124 10.53 -0.83 -18.49
N THR A 125 11.02 0.06 -17.63
CA THR A 125 10.57 1.47 -17.61
C THR A 125 10.98 2.21 -18.89
N LYS A 126 12.17 1.96 -19.45
CA LYS A 126 12.60 2.55 -20.73
C LYS A 126 11.78 2.04 -21.91
N LYS A 127 11.50 0.73 -21.97
CA LYS A 127 10.67 0.14 -23.03
C LYS A 127 9.28 0.75 -23.12
N ASN A 128 8.65 1.02 -21.98
CA ASN A 128 7.29 1.59 -21.94
C ASN A 128 7.24 3.07 -22.35
N ILE A 129 8.36 3.78 -22.36
CA ILE A 129 8.46 5.18 -22.82
C ILE A 129 8.69 5.23 -24.35
N GLU A 130 9.40 4.24 -24.89
CA GLU A 130 9.70 4.15 -26.34
C GLU A 130 8.49 3.66 -27.17
N THR A 131 7.51 2.98 -26.57
CA THR A 131 6.29 2.49 -27.27
C THR A 131 5.12 3.48 -27.26
N SER A 132 5.30 4.71 -26.78
CA SER A 132 4.27 5.76 -26.77
C SER A 132 4.49 6.89 -27.78
N TYR A 133 5.33 6.66 -28.80
CA TYR A 133 5.47 7.49 -29.99
C TYR A 133 5.24 6.66 -31.26
#